data_AF-A0A662VMM3-F1
#
_entry.id   AF-A0A662VMM3-F1
#
_cell.length_a   1.000
_cell.length_b   1.000
_cell.length_c   1.000
_cell.angle_alpha   90.00
_cell.angle_beta   90.00
_cell.angle_gamma   90.00
#
_symmetry.space_group_name_H-M   'P 1'
#
loop_
_entity.id
_entity.type
_entity.pdbx_description
1 polymer ?
#
loop_
_entity_poly.entity_id
_entity_poly.type
_entity_poly.pdbx_seq_one_letter_code
_entity_poly.pdbx_strand_id
1 'polypeptide(L)'
;MLESKPEKLIINGKRLDGRAFDELRPIKIEANVLKRADGSCYLEMGKNKVVAAVYGPREVHPRHLQDPSKAIIRYRYNMAPFSVEERKRPGPDRRSIEISKVSKEAFEAIIMKELFPRSGIDIFVEVLQADAGSRTACLNAASVALVDAGVPMKGMVTSVAVAKVDGVLVLDPMK
;
A
#
# COMPACT_ATOMS: atom_id res chain seq x y z
N MET A 1 4.97 -19.18 -21.20
CA MET A 1 4.36 -18.74 -22.47
C MET A 1 4.41 -17.23 -22.46
N LEU A 2 5.18 -16.61 -23.36
CA LEU A 2 5.26 -15.16 -23.48
C LEU A 2 3.96 -14.69 -24.15
N GLU A 3 3.03 -14.11 -23.39
CA GLU A 3 1.85 -13.45 -23.96
C GLU A 3 2.33 -12.32 -24.89
N SER A 4 2.00 -12.44 -26.17
CA SER A 4 2.30 -11.44 -27.19
C SER A 4 1.67 -10.11 -26.81
N LYS A 5 2.44 -9.03 -26.86
CA LYS A 5 1.95 -7.67 -26.60
C LYS A 5 0.76 -7.38 -27.54
N PRO A 6 -0.44 -7.08 -27.01
CA PRO A 6 -1.61 -6.83 -27.85
C PRO A 6 -1.39 -5.56 -28.69
N GLU A 7 -1.87 -5.56 -29.94
CA GLU A 7 -1.73 -4.43 -30.87
C GLU A 7 -2.49 -3.17 -30.42
N LYS A 8 -3.60 -3.36 -29.69
CA LYS A 8 -4.39 -2.29 -29.06
C LYS A 8 -4.80 -2.70 -27.65
N LEU A 9 -4.75 -1.75 -26.72
CA LEU A 9 -5.13 -1.93 -25.32
C LEU A 9 -6.57 -1.45 -25.06
N ILE A 10 -7.11 -0.62 -25.96
CA ILE A 10 -8.51 -0.19 -25.95
C ILE A 10 -9.17 -0.60 -27.27
N ILE A 11 -10.24 -1.41 -27.17
CA ILE A 11 -11.00 -1.92 -28.30
C ILE A 11 -12.46 -1.48 -28.12
N ASN A 12 -13.00 -0.73 -29.09
CA ASN A 12 -14.37 -0.21 -29.05
C ASN A 12 -14.71 0.57 -27.76
N GLY A 13 -13.76 1.35 -27.25
CA GLY A 13 -13.92 2.15 -26.02
C GLY A 13 -13.85 1.35 -24.71
N LYS A 14 -13.60 0.04 -24.78
CA LYS A 14 -13.40 -0.82 -23.61
C LYS A 14 -11.95 -1.25 -23.47
N ARG A 15 -11.50 -1.38 -22.22
CA ARG A 15 -10.19 -1.93 -21.89
C ARG A 15 -10.14 -3.45 -22.09
N LEU A 16 -8.96 -4.03 -22.03
CA LEU A 16 -8.73 -5.49 -22.16
C LEU A 16 -9.55 -6.34 -21.15
N ASP A 17 -9.83 -5.80 -19.97
CA ASP A 17 -10.64 -6.44 -18.94
C ASP A 17 -12.13 -6.08 -19.01
N GLY A 18 -12.56 -5.40 -20.08
CA GLY A 18 -13.96 -5.04 -20.35
C GLY A 18 -14.44 -3.76 -19.66
N ARG A 19 -13.62 -3.12 -18.81
CA ARG A 19 -13.99 -1.91 -18.08
C ARG A 19 -13.97 -0.64 -18.95
N ALA A 20 -14.78 0.36 -18.58
CA ALA A 20 -14.69 1.73 -19.12
C ALA A 20 -13.45 2.48 -18.59
N PHE A 21 -13.17 3.67 -19.12
CA PHE A 21 -11.94 4.42 -18.79
C PHE A 21 -11.89 4.96 -17.36
N ASP A 22 -13.03 5.17 -16.72
CA ASP A 22 -13.21 5.76 -15.38
C ASP A 22 -13.61 4.74 -14.31
N GLU A 23 -13.60 3.45 -14.63
CA GLU A 23 -13.99 2.38 -13.71
C GLU A 23 -12.82 1.87 -12.87
N LEU A 24 -13.04 1.70 -11.56
CA LEU A 24 -12.10 1.01 -10.67
C LEU A 24 -12.13 -0.52 -10.89
N ARG A 25 -11.06 -1.22 -10.52
CA ARG A 25 -11.11 -2.69 -10.37
C ARG A 25 -11.98 -3.05 -9.16
N PRO A 26 -12.47 -4.30 -9.05
CA PRO A 26 -13.12 -4.77 -7.85
C PRO A 26 -12.24 -4.57 -6.61
N ILE A 27 -12.83 -4.02 -5.54
CA ILE A 27 -12.13 -3.76 -4.27
C ILE A 27 -12.85 -4.50 -3.14
N LYS A 28 -12.06 -5.17 -2.30
CA LYS A 28 -12.51 -5.75 -1.02
C LYS A 28 -11.61 -5.21 0.09
N ILE A 29 -12.21 -4.79 1.21
CA ILE A 29 -11.48 -4.26 2.37
C ILE A 29 -12.02 -4.94 3.63
N GLU A 30 -11.13 -5.46 4.46
CA GLU A 30 -11.46 -6.13 5.71
C GLU A 30 -10.48 -5.67 6.80
N ALA A 31 -10.99 -5.04 7.87
CA ALA A 31 -10.18 -4.58 9.00
C ALA A 31 -10.05 -5.68 10.07
N ASN A 32 -9.11 -5.54 11.02
CA ASN A 32 -8.91 -6.43 12.16
C ASN A 32 -8.74 -7.92 11.78
N VAL A 33 -7.89 -8.18 10.78
CA VAL A 33 -7.58 -9.54 10.27
C VAL A 33 -6.42 -10.22 10.99
N LEU A 34 -5.60 -9.47 11.74
CA LEU A 34 -4.43 -9.99 12.47
C LEU A 34 -4.57 -9.81 13.97
N LYS A 35 -4.76 -10.91 14.70
CA LYS A 35 -4.91 -10.94 16.17
C LYS A 35 -3.74 -10.32 16.96
N ARG A 36 -2.52 -10.29 16.40
CA ARG A 36 -1.29 -9.86 17.11
C ARG A 36 -0.87 -8.42 16.81
N ALA A 37 -1.46 -7.78 15.79
CA ALA A 37 -1.18 -6.39 15.47
C ALA A 37 -2.11 -5.49 16.28
N ASP A 38 -1.70 -4.25 16.54
CA ASP A 38 -2.56 -3.26 17.20
C ASP A 38 -3.70 -2.83 16.26
N GLY A 39 -3.43 -2.80 14.95
CA GLY A 39 -4.44 -2.70 13.91
C GLY A 39 -3.98 -3.36 12.61
N SER A 40 -4.94 -3.80 11.79
CA SER A 40 -4.63 -4.54 10.57
C SER A 40 -5.71 -4.40 9.50
N CYS A 41 -5.32 -4.67 8.26
CA CYS A 41 -6.25 -4.69 7.14
C CYS A 41 -5.81 -5.69 6.07
N TYR A 42 -6.75 -6.50 5.59
CA TYR A 42 -6.64 -7.21 4.33
C TYR A 42 -7.36 -6.42 3.24
N LEU A 43 -6.70 -6.24 2.10
CA LEU A 43 -7.27 -5.51 0.97
C LEU A 43 -7.01 -6.23 -0.34
N GLU A 44 -8.07 -6.34 -1.13
CA GLU A 44 -8.01 -6.73 -2.54
C GLU A 44 -8.32 -5.52 -3.43
N MET A 45 -7.53 -5.31 -4.48
CA MET A 45 -7.74 -4.25 -5.48
C MET A 45 -7.39 -4.81 -6.87
N GLY A 46 -8.42 -5.27 -7.58
CA GLY A 46 -8.23 -6.15 -8.73
C GLY A 46 -7.57 -7.45 -8.30
N LYS A 47 -6.45 -7.80 -8.95
CA LYS A 47 -5.65 -8.98 -8.57
C LYS A 47 -4.66 -8.70 -7.44
N ASN A 48 -4.50 -7.45 -7.00
CA ASN A 48 -3.66 -7.15 -5.85
C ASN A 48 -4.30 -7.76 -4.59
N LYS A 49 -3.51 -8.48 -3.80
CA LYS A 49 -3.88 -8.94 -2.45
C LYS A 49 -2.80 -8.46 -1.50
N VAL A 50 -3.16 -7.61 -0.55
CA VAL A 50 -2.22 -7.00 0.39
C VAL A 50 -2.71 -7.13 1.83
N VAL A 51 -1.78 -7.25 2.76
CA VAL A 51 -2.05 -7.21 4.20
C VAL A 51 -1.22 -6.11 4.83
N ALA A 52 -1.88 -5.20 5.55
CA ALA A 52 -1.25 -4.18 6.37
C ALA A 52 -1.36 -4.54 7.86
N ALA A 53 -0.30 -4.23 8.61
CA ALA A 53 -0.23 -4.38 10.06
C ALA A 53 0.41 -3.13 10.66
N VAL A 54 -0.21 -2.61 11.71
CA VAL A 54 0.28 -1.46 12.49
C VAL A 54 0.67 -1.96 13.87
N TYR A 55 1.83 -1.50 14.33
CA TYR A 55 2.29 -1.70 15.71
C TYR A 55 2.67 -0.36 16.31
N GLY A 56 2.15 -0.07 17.48
CA GLY A 56 2.41 1.13 18.25
C GLY A 56 1.21 2.06 18.36
N PRO A 57 1.36 3.14 19.13
CA PRO A 57 2.63 3.68 19.66
C PRO A 57 3.33 2.74 20.66
N ARG A 58 4.62 2.45 20.42
CA ARG A 58 5.46 1.59 21.28
C ARG A 58 6.86 2.17 21.48
N GLU A 59 7.63 1.69 22.47
CA GLU A 59 9.00 2.17 22.69
C GLU A 59 9.88 1.90 21.45
N VAL A 60 10.63 2.91 21.02
CA VAL A 60 11.56 2.77 19.89
C VAL A 60 12.84 2.10 20.35
N HIS A 61 13.21 1.03 19.65
CA HIS A 61 14.53 0.42 19.73
C HIS A 61 15.27 0.53 18.40
N PRO A 62 16.57 0.86 18.41
CA PRO A 62 17.38 1.33 19.55
C PRO A 62 17.05 2.76 20.03
N ARG A 63 17.37 3.07 21.30
CA ARG A 63 16.98 4.34 21.97
C ARG A 63 17.49 5.61 21.27
N HIS A 64 18.63 5.56 20.59
CA HIS A 64 19.18 6.74 19.90
C HIS A 64 18.33 7.20 18.70
N LEU A 65 17.38 6.38 18.25
CA LEU A 65 16.44 6.79 17.22
C LEU A 65 15.31 7.65 17.80
N GLN A 66 15.02 7.56 19.10
CA GLN A 66 13.89 8.25 19.74
C GLN A 66 13.91 9.76 19.48
N ASP A 67 12.75 10.30 19.11
CA ASP A 67 12.54 11.73 19.06
C ASP A 67 11.83 12.18 20.34
N PRO A 68 12.39 13.12 21.12
CA PRO A 68 11.79 13.57 22.38
C PRO A 68 10.51 14.39 22.18
N SER A 69 10.23 14.88 20.98
CA SER A 69 9.11 15.77 20.68
C SER A 69 7.91 15.08 20.03
N LYS A 70 8.12 13.93 19.39
CA LYS A 70 7.09 13.26 18.56
C LYS A 70 7.37 11.78 18.36
N ALA A 71 6.39 11.09 17.79
CA ALA A 71 6.51 9.72 17.33
C ALA A 71 7.33 9.64 16.04
N ILE A 72 8.05 8.53 15.87
CA ILE A 72 8.72 8.17 14.63
C ILE A 72 7.80 7.25 13.85
N ILE A 73 7.56 7.59 12.59
CA ILE A 73 6.78 6.75 11.68
C ILE A 73 7.76 5.91 10.86
N ARG A 74 7.57 4.60 10.87
CA ARG A 74 8.28 3.67 9.97
C ARG A 74 7.26 2.99 9.09
N TYR A 75 7.52 2.98 7.79
CA TYR A 75 6.68 2.27 6.82
C TYR A 75 7.57 1.31 6.05
N ARG A 76 7.14 0.05 5.92
CA ARG A 76 7.84 -0.96 5.15
C ARG A 76 6.89 -1.60 4.14
N TYR A 77 7.09 -1.27 2.87
CA TYR A 77 6.52 -2.00 1.75
C TYR A 77 7.40 -3.23 1.46
N ASN A 78 6.78 -4.41 1.42
CA ASN A 78 7.47 -5.64 1.07
C ASN A 78 6.61 -6.49 0.13
N MET A 79 7.28 -7.23 -0.76
CA MET A 79 6.61 -8.14 -1.69
C MET A 79 7.03 -9.56 -1.35
N ALA A 80 6.05 -10.45 -1.19
CA ALA A 80 6.34 -11.85 -0.97
C ALA A 80 7.03 -12.44 -2.22
N PRO A 81 7.96 -13.40 -2.08
CA PRO A 81 8.65 -14.00 -3.22
C PRO A 81 7.72 -14.56 -4.31
N PHE A 82 6.55 -15.07 -3.91
CA PHE A 82 5.53 -15.65 -4.78
C PHE A 82 4.48 -14.64 -5.27
N SER A 83 4.60 -13.35 -4.91
CA SER A 83 3.58 -12.35 -5.24
C SER A 83 3.56 -11.94 -6.71
N VAL A 84 4.62 -12.25 -7.46
CA VAL A 84 4.82 -11.91 -8.87
C VAL A 84 4.98 -13.17 -9.70
N GLU A 85 4.74 -13.07 -11.01
CA GLU A 85 4.84 -14.19 -11.97
C GLU A 85 6.19 -14.92 -11.90
N GLU A 86 7.29 -14.16 -11.96
CA GLU A 86 8.62 -14.69 -11.75
C GLU A 86 9.03 -14.50 -10.29
N ARG A 87 9.34 -15.60 -9.62
CA ARG A 87 9.66 -15.59 -8.18
C ARG A 87 10.74 -14.55 -7.87
N LYS A 88 10.37 -13.56 -7.04
CA LYS A 88 11.29 -12.50 -6.61
C LYS A 88 12.23 -13.02 -5.52
N ARG A 89 13.50 -12.62 -5.55
CA ARG A 89 14.42 -12.84 -4.44
C ARG A 89 13.92 -12.09 -3.19
N PRO A 90 13.85 -12.73 -2.01
CA PRO A 90 13.48 -12.06 -0.76
C PRO A 90 14.44 -10.92 -0.42
N GLY A 91 13.92 -9.90 0.26
CA GLY A 91 14.70 -8.77 0.77
C GLY A 91 14.37 -7.45 0.08
N PRO A 92 14.88 -6.33 0.63
CA PRO A 92 14.64 -5.01 0.07
C PRO A 92 15.38 -4.84 -1.26
N ASP A 93 14.72 -4.16 -2.19
CA ASP A 93 15.23 -3.69 -3.46
C ASP A 93 15.07 -2.17 -3.55
N ARG A 94 15.78 -1.51 -4.47
CA ARG A 94 15.72 -0.04 -4.59
C ARG A 94 14.28 0.47 -4.77
N ARG A 95 13.45 -0.30 -5.48
CA ARG A 95 12.02 -0.01 -5.66
C ARG A 95 11.23 -0.11 -4.36
N SER A 96 11.38 -1.16 -3.55
CA SER A 96 10.67 -1.26 -2.27
C SER A 96 11.15 -0.23 -1.26
N ILE A 97 12.43 0.15 -1.28
CA ILE A 97 12.97 1.24 -0.45
C ILE A 97 12.34 2.59 -0.85
N GLU A 98 12.27 2.89 -2.14
CA GLU A 98 11.62 4.11 -2.66
C GLU A 98 10.14 4.17 -2.26
N ILE A 99 9.39 3.09 -2.50
CA ILE A 99 7.98 3.00 -2.11
C ILE A 99 7.81 3.19 -0.61
N SER A 100 8.66 2.54 0.19
CA SER A 100 8.60 2.65 1.64
C SER A 100 8.82 4.09 2.11
N LYS A 101 9.78 4.81 1.50
CA LYS A 101 10.07 6.21 1.81
C LYS A 101 8.88 7.12 1.48
N VAL A 102 8.36 7.07 0.26
CA VAL A 102 7.26 7.96 -0.16
C VAL A 102 5.96 7.64 0.58
N SER A 103 5.69 6.35 0.87
CA SER A 103 4.53 5.97 1.69
C SER A 103 4.67 6.45 3.13
N LYS A 104 5.86 6.40 3.73
CA LYS A 104 6.13 6.96 5.05
C LYS A 104 5.85 8.46 5.08
N GLU A 105 6.34 9.21 4.08
CA GLU A 105 6.16 10.66 3.97
C GLU A 105 4.67 11.04 3.88
N ALA A 106 3.85 10.24 3.18
CA ALA A 106 2.39 10.44 3.13
C ALA A 106 1.73 10.33 4.51
N PHE A 107 2.12 9.34 5.32
CA PHE A 107 1.57 9.15 6.66
C PHE A 107 2.15 10.10 7.72
N GLU A 108 3.41 10.55 7.56
CA GLU A 108 4.00 11.55 8.45
C GLU A 108 3.30 12.91 8.41
N ALA A 109 2.60 13.23 7.31
CA ALA A 109 1.85 14.47 7.15
C ALA A 109 0.49 14.45 7.87
N ILE A 110 -0.09 13.24 8.06
CA ILE A 110 -1.47 13.06 8.53
C ILE A 110 -1.57 12.47 9.95
N ILE A 111 -0.61 11.65 10.40
CA ILE A 111 -0.59 11.12 11.77
C ILE A 111 -0.25 12.26 12.75
N MET A 112 -1.00 12.37 13.84
CA MET A 112 -0.76 13.33 14.93
C MET A 112 0.38 12.85 15.84
N LYS A 113 1.58 12.77 15.27
CA LYS A 113 2.78 12.19 15.90
C LYS A 113 3.24 12.92 17.16
N GLU A 114 2.92 14.20 17.31
CA GLU A 114 3.23 15.01 18.49
C GLU A 114 2.53 14.48 19.76
N LEU A 115 1.47 13.68 19.61
CA LEU A 115 0.75 13.05 20.73
C LEU A 115 1.51 11.87 21.36
N PHE A 116 2.52 11.32 20.68
CA PHE A 116 3.28 10.17 21.17
C PHE A 116 4.80 10.39 21.18
N PRO A 117 5.32 11.33 22.01
CA PRO A 117 6.76 11.52 22.15
C PRO A 117 7.50 10.22 22.48
N ARG A 118 8.72 10.07 21.96
CA ARG A 118 9.63 8.92 22.18
C ARG A 118 9.09 7.56 21.73
N SER A 119 7.97 7.55 21.01
CA SER A 119 7.29 6.34 20.53
C SER A 119 7.55 6.08 19.05
N GLY A 120 7.36 4.84 18.63
CA GLY A 120 7.39 4.40 17.25
C GLY A 120 6.02 3.90 16.82
N ILE A 121 5.61 4.27 15.62
CA ILE A 121 4.45 3.70 14.94
C ILE A 121 4.98 3.02 13.68
N ASP A 122 4.87 1.70 13.66
CA ASP A 122 5.45 0.84 12.65
C ASP A 122 4.37 0.25 11.77
N ILE A 123 4.40 0.61 10.49
CA ILE A 123 3.44 0.19 9.48
C ILE A 123 4.15 -0.80 8.56
N PHE A 124 3.71 -2.04 8.56
CA PHE A 124 4.19 -3.09 7.68
C PHE A 124 3.11 -3.42 6.67
N VAL A 125 3.47 -3.44 5.38
CA VAL A 125 2.54 -3.84 4.34
C VAL A 125 3.18 -4.89 3.44
N GLU A 126 2.54 -6.04 3.37
CA GLU A 126 2.98 -7.20 2.61
C GLU A 126 2.08 -7.39 1.39
N VAL A 127 2.70 -7.42 0.21
CA VAL A 127 2.01 -7.78 -1.04
C VAL A 127 2.07 -9.29 -1.20
N LEU A 128 0.92 -9.94 -1.07
CA LEU A 128 0.76 -11.39 -1.24
C LEU A 128 0.58 -11.76 -2.71
N GLN A 129 -0.13 -10.94 -3.47
CA GLN A 129 -0.29 -11.04 -4.92
C GLN A 129 -0.20 -9.64 -5.52
N ALA A 130 0.65 -9.47 -6.52
CA ALA A 130 0.96 -8.19 -7.13
C ALA A 130 0.37 -8.08 -8.53
N ASP A 131 -0.27 -6.94 -8.77
CA ASP A 131 -0.72 -6.45 -10.07
C ASP A 131 -0.31 -4.97 -10.18
N ALA A 132 -0.67 -4.30 -11.28
CA ALA A 132 -0.46 -2.87 -11.40
C ALA A 132 -1.10 -2.12 -10.22
N GLY A 133 -0.45 -1.07 -9.72
CA GLY A 133 -0.95 -0.28 -8.59
C GLY A 133 -0.77 -0.92 -7.21
N SER A 134 0.08 -1.94 -7.02
CA SER A 134 0.30 -2.55 -5.69
C SER A 134 0.64 -1.54 -4.58
N ARG A 135 1.37 -0.46 -4.89
CA ARG A 135 1.68 0.62 -3.93
C ARG A 135 0.43 1.39 -3.47
N THR A 136 -0.55 1.59 -4.34
CA THR A 136 -1.79 2.31 -4.00
C THR A 136 -2.70 1.43 -3.14
N ALA A 137 -2.79 0.13 -3.47
CA ALA A 137 -3.43 -0.87 -2.63
C ALA A 137 -2.84 -0.90 -1.21
N CYS A 138 -1.50 -0.85 -1.11
CA CYS A 138 -0.81 -0.82 0.18
C CYS A 138 -1.11 0.45 1.01
N LEU A 139 -1.14 1.62 0.38
CA LEU A 139 -1.50 2.88 1.06
C LEU A 139 -2.93 2.84 1.60
N ASN A 140 -3.88 2.34 0.81
CA ASN A 140 -5.27 2.19 1.24
C ASN A 140 -5.38 1.23 2.43
N ALA A 141 -4.72 0.06 2.36
CA ALA A 141 -4.72 -0.92 3.44
C ALA A 141 -4.07 -0.37 4.72
N ALA A 142 -2.95 0.36 4.58
CA ALA A 142 -2.28 0.99 5.71
C ALA A 142 -3.14 2.06 6.39
N SER A 143 -3.88 2.88 5.62
CA SER A 143 -4.79 3.87 6.19
C SER A 143 -5.89 3.21 7.01
N VAL A 144 -6.46 2.10 6.53
CA VAL A 144 -7.48 1.33 7.27
C VAL A 144 -6.87 0.71 8.52
N ALA A 145 -5.68 0.11 8.43
CA ALA A 145 -5.00 -0.49 9.57
C ALA A 145 -4.62 0.54 10.66
N LEU A 146 -4.30 1.78 10.29
CA LEU A 146 -4.04 2.86 11.25
C LEU A 146 -5.32 3.30 11.99
N VAL A 147 -6.46 3.35 11.30
CA VAL A 147 -7.75 3.61 11.94
C VAL A 147 -8.15 2.45 12.86
N ASP A 148 -7.96 1.21 12.42
CA ASP A 148 -8.21 0.01 13.22
C ASP A 148 -7.36 -0.01 14.50
N ALA A 149 -6.10 0.44 14.41
CA ALA A 149 -5.21 0.62 15.56
C ALA A 149 -5.59 1.79 16.49
N GLY A 150 -6.58 2.61 16.12
CA GLY A 150 -6.98 3.78 16.89
C GLY A 150 -5.92 4.89 16.93
N VAL A 151 -4.98 4.94 15.97
CA VAL A 151 -3.96 5.99 15.90
C VAL A 151 -4.61 7.31 15.46
N PRO A 152 -4.53 8.40 16.23
CA PRO A 152 -5.08 9.69 15.84
C PRO A 152 -4.44 10.25 14.56
N MET A 153 -5.29 10.57 13.60
CA MET A 153 -4.91 11.12 12.29
C MET A 153 -5.81 12.31 11.94
N LYS A 154 -5.30 13.24 11.13
CA LYS A 154 -6.07 14.38 10.60
C LYS A 154 -7.21 13.95 9.67
N GLY A 155 -7.11 12.76 9.07
CA GLY A 155 -8.06 12.21 8.11
C GLY A 155 -7.53 10.93 7.48
N MET A 156 -8.26 10.41 6.50
CA MET A 156 -7.91 9.19 5.77
C MET A 156 -6.95 9.48 4.61
N VAL A 157 -6.06 8.53 4.33
CA VAL A 157 -5.28 8.50 3.08
C VAL A 157 -5.97 7.55 2.11
N THR A 158 -6.29 8.05 0.92
CA THR A 158 -6.82 7.24 -0.19
C THR A 158 -5.94 7.42 -1.41
N SER A 159 -5.69 6.34 -2.14
CA SER A 159 -4.71 6.30 -3.22
C SER A 159 -5.24 5.50 -4.43
N VAL A 160 -5.03 6.07 -5.61
CA VAL A 160 -5.30 5.44 -6.91
C VAL A 160 -4.24 5.90 -7.91
N ALA A 161 -3.98 5.10 -8.94
CA ALA A 161 -3.14 5.49 -10.06
C ALA A 161 -3.98 5.73 -11.32
N VAL A 162 -3.55 6.69 -12.14
CA VAL A 162 -4.10 6.93 -13.48
C VAL A 162 -2.97 6.70 -14.47
N ALA A 163 -3.26 6.00 -15.56
CA ALA A 163 -2.32 5.76 -16.64
C ALA A 163 -2.83 6.34 -17.95
N LYS A 164 -1.93 6.57 -18.91
CA LYS A 164 -2.28 6.92 -20.28
C LYS A 164 -2.12 5.67 -21.16
N VAL A 165 -3.19 5.25 -21.82
CA VAL A 165 -3.26 4.05 -22.66
C VAL A 165 -3.89 4.43 -23.99
N ASP A 166 -3.21 4.16 -25.11
CA ASP A 166 -3.66 4.51 -26.47
C ASP A 166 -4.14 5.97 -26.61
N GLY A 167 -3.49 6.89 -25.90
CA GLY A 167 -3.84 8.32 -25.90
C GLY A 167 -4.91 8.73 -24.90
N VAL A 168 -5.60 7.78 -24.26
CA VAL A 168 -6.71 8.01 -23.31
C VAL A 168 -6.23 7.82 -21.88
N LEU A 169 -6.74 8.66 -20.96
CA LEU A 169 -6.49 8.47 -19.52
C LEU A 169 -7.41 7.36 -18.98
N VAL A 170 -6.83 6.41 -18.27
CA VAL A 170 -7.56 5.30 -17.64
C VAL A 170 -7.31 5.27 -16.13
N LEU A 171 -8.40 5.18 -15.37
CA LEU A 171 -8.40 5.04 -13.93
C LEU A 171 -8.05 3.60 -13.55
N ASP A 172 -7.17 3.44 -12.55
CA ASP A 172 -6.83 2.16 -11.95
C ASP A 172 -6.35 1.11 -12.98
N PRO A 173 -5.14 1.30 -13.54
CA PRO A 173 -4.61 0.46 -14.60
C PRO A 173 -4.36 -0.97 -14.12
N MET A 174 -4.40 -1.91 -15.07
CA MET A 174 -3.97 -3.30 -14.89
C MET A 174 -2.60 -3.52 -15.52
N LYS A 175 -1.92 -4.62 -15.14
CA LYS A 175 -0.65 -5.03 -15.75
C LYS A 175 -0.84 -5.50 -17.19
#